data_AF-A0A963N825-F1
#
_entry.id   AF-A0A963N825-F1
#
_cell.length_a   1.000
_cell.length_b   1.000
_cell.length_c   1.000
_cell.angle_alpha   90.00
_cell.angle_beta   90.00
_cell.angle_gamma   90.00
#
_symmetry.space_group_name_H-M   'P 1'
#
loop_
_entity.id
_entity.type
_entity.pdbx_description
1 polymer ?
#
loop_
_entity_poly.entity_id
_entity_poly.type
_entity_poly.pdbx_seq_one_letter_code
_entity_poly.pdbx_strand_id
1 'polypeptide(L)'
;MLDAVVALVREVAQREIMPRFLRVIHDQRKDDGSLCSAADLAAEHFLHGRLQEIRHCPVIGEEMTRAAQRAAWHSGSTDDDGLWCIDPIDGTTNFANG
;
A
#
# COMPACT_ATOMS: atom_id res chain seq x y z
N MET A 1 10.44 -8.40 -14.23
CA MET A 1 9.43 -7.55 -13.58
C MET A 1 8.68 -8.32 -12.50
N LEU A 2 7.96 -9.39 -12.83
CA LEU A 2 7.17 -10.18 -11.86
C LEU A 2 8.02 -10.68 -10.68
N ASP A 3 9.17 -11.30 -10.92
CA ASP A 3 10.02 -11.82 -9.83
C ASP A 3 10.50 -10.73 -8.87
N ALA A 4 10.78 -9.52 -9.39
CA ALA A 4 11.17 -8.37 -8.57
C ALA A 4 10.00 -7.89 -7.71
N VAL A 5 8.78 -7.86 -8.27
CA VAL A 5 7.56 -7.53 -7.52
C VAL A 5 7.29 -8.58 -6.43
N VAL A 6 7.42 -9.88 -6.76
CA VAL A 6 7.26 -10.97 -5.78
C VAL A 6 8.28 -10.86 -4.65
N ALA A 7 9.55 -10.57 -4.97
CA ALA A 7 10.58 -10.37 -3.97
C ALA A 7 10.26 -9.16 -3.06
N LEU A 8 9.82 -8.05 -3.66
CA LEU A 8 9.46 -6.84 -2.93
C LEU A 8 8.25 -7.05 -2.00
N VAL A 9 7.21 -7.75 -2.47
CA VAL A 9 6.03 -8.08 -1.67
C VAL A 9 6.41 -8.98 -0.47
N ARG A 10 7.33 -9.93 -0.66
CA ARG A 10 7.86 -10.74 0.46
C ARG A 10 8.65 -9.88 1.45
N GLU A 11 9.42 -8.91 0.95
CA GLU A 11 10.20 -8.01 1.79
C GLU A 11 9.30 -7.12 2.66
N VAL A 12 8.31 -6.45 2.07
CA VAL A 12 7.39 -5.60 2.84
C VAL A 12 6.59 -6.40 3.86
N ALA A 13 6.21 -7.65 3.51
CA ALA A 13 5.54 -8.53 4.45
C ALA A 13 6.40 -8.82 5.68
N GLN A 14 7.69 -9.13 5.49
CA GLN A 14 8.61 -9.43 6.59
C GLN A 14 8.98 -8.20 7.42
N ARG A 15 9.17 -7.04 6.77
CA ARG A 15 9.67 -5.83 7.42
C ARG A 15 8.57 -4.99 8.07
N GLU A 16 7.45 -4.85 7.38
CA GLU A 16 6.41 -3.91 7.80
C GLU A 16 5.17 -4.60 8.35
N ILE A 17 4.71 -5.67 7.71
CA ILE A 17 3.44 -6.32 8.07
C ILE A 17 3.60 -7.24 9.29
N MET A 18 4.47 -8.26 9.22
CA MET A 18 4.60 -9.28 10.26
C MET A 18 4.99 -8.76 11.66
N PRO A 19 5.90 -7.77 11.81
CA PRO A 19 6.22 -7.23 13.13
C PRO A 19 5.06 -6.48 13.83
N ARG A 20 4.02 -6.14 13.06
CA ARG A 20 2.84 -5.36 13.47
C ARG A 20 1.56 -6.19 13.51
N PHE A 21 1.60 -7.45 13.07
CA PHE A 21 0.48 -8.38 13.20
C PHE A 21 0.07 -8.53 14.67
N LEU A 22 -1.24 -8.47 14.95
CA LEU A 22 -1.84 -8.48 16.30
C LEU A 22 -1.39 -7.34 17.23
N ARG A 23 -0.72 -6.31 16.71
CA ARG A 23 -0.29 -5.12 17.46
C ARG A 23 -1.07 -3.87 17.07
N VAL A 24 -2.27 -4.04 16.52
CA VAL A 24 -3.09 -2.94 16.02
C VAL A 24 -3.64 -2.13 17.19
N ILE A 25 -3.11 -0.92 17.35
CA ILE A 25 -3.69 0.09 18.22
C ILE A 25 -5.02 0.51 17.56
N HIS A 26 -6.13 0.39 18.30
CA HIS A 26 -7.49 0.55 17.79
C HIS A 26 -7.90 2.00 17.42
N ASP A 27 -6.93 2.92 17.37
CA ASP A 27 -7.14 4.37 17.33
C ASP A 27 -7.01 4.99 15.94
N GLN A 28 -6.53 4.25 14.94
CA GLN A 28 -6.41 4.71 13.55
C GLN A 28 -7.57 4.15 12.70
N ARG A 29 -8.51 5.01 12.31
CA ARG A 29 -9.64 4.68 11.42
C ARG A 29 -9.59 5.54 10.17
N LYS A 30 -9.93 4.97 9.02
CA LYS A 30 -10.08 5.69 7.75
C LYS A 30 -11.33 6.59 7.80
N ASP A 31 -11.43 7.51 6.84
CA ASP A 31 -12.57 8.44 6.71
C ASP A 31 -13.93 7.72 6.58
N ASP A 32 -13.94 6.47 6.09
CA ASP A 32 -15.14 5.64 5.95
C ASP A 32 -15.44 4.77 7.20
N GLY A 33 -14.63 4.89 8.25
CA GLY A 33 -14.78 4.17 9.51
C GLY A 33 -14.13 2.78 9.55
N SER A 34 -13.51 2.33 8.46
CA SER A 34 -12.71 1.09 8.43
C SER A 34 -11.43 1.25 9.27
N LEU A 35 -10.87 0.12 9.70
CA LEU A 35 -9.60 0.11 10.45
C LEU A 35 -8.45 0.39 9.49
N CYS A 36 -7.57 1.31 9.86
CA CYS A 36 -6.28 1.50 9.22
C CYS A 36 -5.23 1.13 10.26
N SER A 37 -4.39 0.13 9.99
CA SER A 37 -3.34 -0.21 10.93
C SER A 37 -2.07 0.58 10.62
N ALA A 38 -1.21 0.77 11.62
CA ALA A 38 0.15 1.27 11.38
C ALA A 38 0.97 0.37 10.42
N ALA A 39 0.49 -0.86 10.14
CA ALA A 39 1.09 -1.74 9.15
C ALA A 39 0.70 -1.33 7.72
N ASP A 40 -0.55 -0.91 7.49
CA ASP A 40 -1.03 -0.42 6.17
C ASP A 40 -0.20 0.77 5.71
N LEU A 41 -0.12 1.81 6.55
CA LEU A 41 0.64 3.03 6.24
C LEU A 41 2.13 2.75 6.03
N ALA A 42 2.73 1.89 6.85
CA ALA A 42 4.15 1.55 6.72
C ALA A 42 4.42 0.74 5.45
N ALA A 43 3.55 -0.22 5.14
CA ALA A 43 3.68 -1.04 3.94
C ALA A 43 3.42 -0.23 2.67
N GLU A 44 2.42 0.66 2.64
CA GLU A 44 2.16 1.56 1.52
C GLU A 44 3.36 2.47 1.26
N HIS A 45 3.88 3.13 2.31
CA HIS A 45 5.03 4.01 2.18
C HIS A 45 6.26 3.28 1.64
N PHE A 46 6.51 2.06 2.13
CA PHE A 46 7.60 1.22 1.64
C PHE A 46 7.41 0.84 0.16
N LEU A 47 6.22 0.37 -0.22
CA LEU A 47 5.92 -0.04 -1.59
C LEU A 47 5.95 1.13 -2.57
N HIS A 48 5.47 2.30 -2.17
CA HIS A 48 5.41 3.50 -3.01
C HIS A 48 6.80 3.91 -3.53
N GLY A 49 7.83 3.87 -2.67
CA GLY A 49 9.20 4.17 -3.09
C GLY A 49 9.82 3.07 -3.96
N ARG A 50 9.57 1.81 -3.61
CA ARG A 50 10.29 0.66 -4.20
C ARG A 50 9.69 0.18 -5.52
N LEU A 51 8.38 0.30 -5.72
CA LEU A 51 7.72 -0.09 -6.97
C LEU A 51 8.16 0.80 -8.15
N GLN A 52 8.43 2.08 -7.87
CA GLN A 52 8.93 3.04 -8.87
C GLN A 52 10.34 2.70 -9.36
N GLU A 53 11.14 1.96 -8.57
CA GLU A 53 12.44 1.43 -8.99
C GLU A 53 12.30 0.24 -9.98
N ILE A 54 11.20 -0.52 -9.90
CA ILE A 54 10.93 -1.66 -10.80
C ILE A 54 10.38 -1.18 -12.14
N ARG A 55 9.46 -0.21 -12.10
CA ARG A 55 8.91 0.48 -13.26
C ARG A 55 8.53 1.89 -12.84
N HIS A 56 9.02 2.88 -13.58
CA HIS A 56 8.84 4.29 -13.28
C HIS A 56 7.44 4.77 -13.68
N CYS A 57 6.42 4.35 -12.94
CA CYS A 57 5.05 4.83 -13.12
C CYS A 57 4.42 5.29 -11.79
N PRO A 58 3.33 6.08 -11.84
CA PRO A 58 2.63 6.52 -10.64
C PRO A 58 2.10 5.35 -9.82
N VAL A 59 2.01 5.55 -8.50
CA VAL A 59 1.44 4.57 -7.57
C VAL A 59 0.15 5.13 -7.00
N ILE A 60 -0.88 4.29 -6.97
CA ILE A 60 -2.16 4.53 -6.29
C ILE A 60 -2.29 3.48 -5.21
N GLY A 61 -2.35 3.92 -3.95
CA GLY A 61 -2.55 3.09 -2.78
C GLY A 61 -3.90 3.37 -2.11
N GLU A 62 -4.39 2.40 -1.35
CA GLU A 62 -5.65 2.48 -0.61
C GLU A 62 -5.63 3.58 0.47
N GLU A 63 -4.48 3.79 1.14
CA GLU A 63 -4.35 4.74 2.26
C GLU A 63 -4.06 6.18 1.81
N MET A 64 -3.93 6.41 0.49
CA MET A 64 -3.74 7.73 -0.06
C MET A 64 -5.00 8.59 0.06
N THR A 65 -4.81 9.90 0.30
CA THR A 65 -5.93 10.84 0.20
C THR A 65 -6.58 10.78 -1.19
N ARG A 66 -7.90 10.97 -1.27
CA ARG A 66 -8.61 10.99 -2.56
C ARG A 66 -8.04 11.99 -3.57
N ALA A 67 -7.48 13.11 -3.09
CA ALA A 67 -6.83 14.09 -3.95
C ALA A 67 -5.54 13.53 -4.58
N ALA A 68 -4.71 12.85 -3.79
CA ALA A 68 -3.50 12.21 -4.26
C ALA A 68 -3.80 11.05 -5.23
N GLN A 69 -4.80 10.20 -4.91
CA GLN A 69 -5.24 9.12 -5.82
C GLN A 69 -5.67 9.65 -7.18
N ARG A 70 -6.47 10.74 -7.23
CA ARG A 70 -6.87 11.38 -8.50
C ARG A 70 -5.69 11.94 -9.28
N ALA A 71 -4.74 12.58 -8.60
CA ALA A 71 -3.56 13.13 -9.26
C ALA A 71 -2.70 12.03 -9.89
N ALA A 72 -2.45 10.94 -9.16
CA ALA A 72 -1.72 9.77 -9.67
C ALA A 72 -2.47 9.07 -10.82
N TRP A 73 -3.80 8.92 -10.72
CA TRP A 73 -4.63 8.38 -11.80
C TRP A 73 -4.53 9.20 -13.08
N HIS A 74 -4.64 10.53 -12.97
CA HIS A 74 -4.51 11.41 -14.13
C HIS A 74 -3.11 11.33 -14.75
N SER A 75 -2.05 11.30 -13.93
CA SER A 75 -0.67 11.16 -14.40
C SER A 75 -0.43 9.83 -15.12
N GLY A 76 -0.97 8.72 -14.60
CA GLY A 76 -0.81 7.39 -15.20
C GLY A 76 -1.70 7.17 -16.42
N SER A 77 -2.78 7.95 -16.58
CA SER A 77 -3.67 7.87 -17.75
C SER A 77 -3.12 8.60 -18.99
N THR A 78 -2.08 9.42 -18.81
CA THR A 78 -1.46 10.20 -19.90
C THR A 78 -0.20 9.55 -20.47
N ASP A 79 0.25 8.43 -19.89
CA ASP A 79 1.48 7.73 -20.26
C ASP A 79 1.18 6.27 -20.61
N ASP A 80 1.93 5.68 -21.55
CA ASP A 80 1.77 4.28 -21.97
C ASP A 80 2.32 3.30 -20.93
N ASP A 81 3.09 3.79 -19.95
CA ASP A 81 3.73 2.97 -18.91
C ASP A 81 2.78 2.50 -17.80
N GLY A 82 1.55 3.04 -17.74
CA GLY A 82 0.48 2.64 -16.84
C GLY A 82 0.63 3.17 -15.42
N LEU A 83 0.10 2.44 -14.44
CA LEU A 83 0.18 2.79 -13.01
C LEU A 83 0.27 1.53 -12.14
N TRP A 84 0.87 1.67 -10.96
CA TRP A 84 0.79 0.69 -9.89
C TRP A 84 -0.47 0.94 -9.05
N CYS A 85 -1.23 -0.11 -8.77
CA CYS A 85 -2.36 -0.08 -7.85
C CYS A 85 -2.06 -1.06 -6.70
N ILE A 86 -2.11 -0.57 -5.46
CA ILE A 86 -1.75 -1.36 -4.28
C ILE A 86 -2.80 -1.25 -3.18
N ASP A 87 -3.03 -2.38 -2.53
CA ASP A 87 -3.75 -2.53 -1.27
C ASP A 87 -2.79 -3.29 -0.34
N PRO A 88 -2.19 -2.63 0.68
CA PRO A 88 -1.17 -3.25 1.52
C PRO A 88 -1.69 -4.40 2.39
N ILE A 89 -2.93 -4.33 2.88
CA ILE A 89 -3.58 -5.37 3.69
C ILE A 89 -5.07 -5.44 3.37
N ASP A 90 -5.41 -6.33 2.43
CA ASP A 90 -6.79 -6.76 2.24
C ASP A 90 -7.29 -7.49 3.49
N GLY A 91 -8.42 -7.04 4.03
CA GLY A 91 -9.01 -7.60 5.25
C GLY A 91 -8.36 -7.11 6.55
N THR A 92 -8.05 -5.81 6.67
CA THR A 92 -7.47 -5.18 7.87
C THR A 92 -8.17 -5.55 9.18
N THR A 93 -9.49 -5.82 9.15
CA THR A 93 -10.23 -6.31 10.33
C THR A 93 -9.79 -7.70 10.77
N ASN A 94 -9.58 -8.65 9.85
CA ASN A 94 -9.03 -9.97 10.19
C ASN A 94 -7.59 -9.81 10.68
N PHE A 95 -6.79 -8.97 10.01
CA PHE A 95 -5.41 -8.71 10.42
C PHE A 95 -5.30 -8.20 11.88
N ALA A 96 -6.24 -7.36 12.32
CA ALA A 96 -6.29 -6.85 13.68
C ALA A 96 -6.74 -7.90 14.72
N ASN A 97 -7.52 -8.91 14.31
CA ASN A 97 -8.13 -9.89 15.21
C ASN A 97 -7.46 -11.28 15.18
N GLY A 98 -6.61 -11.55 14.19
CA GLY A 98 -6.02 -12.87 13.94
C GLY A 98 -6.94 -13.82 13.18
#